data_AF-A0A3R7UX69-F1
#
_entry.id   AF-A0A3R7UX69-F1
#
_cell.length_a   1.000
_cell.length_b   1.000
_cell.length_c   1.000
_cell.angle_alpha   90.00
_cell.angle_beta   90.00
_cell.angle_gamma   90.00
#
_symmetry.space_group_name_H-M   'P 1'
#
loop_
_entity.id
_entity.type
_entity.pdbx_description
1 polymer ?
#
loop_
_entity_poly.entity_id
_entity_poly.type
_entity_poly.pdbx_seq_one_letter_code
_entity_poly.pdbx_strand_id
1 'polypeptide(L)'
;MERLKYVEVIYNPFVKKVRGDFEWIPEDEEFYLIDEKEEKKDNAADLIELGISNQEQKPALGNFISEHQGFLDVMEEKNLKESEIVPVNVKEINKAIRAFVKSTYGNVEYTRNIIWDSYTSFISPFDKYHHHKFVAQVKVKEIKRLKYLEIFYNPKAEKVTSDFVWIESDEEFFRLKQTDQ
;
A
#
# COMPACT_ATOMS: atom_id res chain seq x y z
N MET A 1 -24.14 -9.62 -30.67
CA MET A 1 -23.15 -10.09 -29.69
C MET A 1 -23.60 -9.58 -28.34
N GLU A 2 -23.88 -10.45 -27.37
CA GLU A 2 -24.11 -10.02 -26.00
C GLU A 2 -22.83 -9.34 -25.47
N ARG A 3 -22.94 -8.08 -25.05
CA ARG A 3 -21.85 -7.35 -24.43
C ARG A 3 -21.91 -7.60 -22.93
N LEU A 4 -21.03 -8.45 -22.42
CA LEU A 4 -20.89 -8.67 -20.98
C LEU A 4 -20.42 -7.37 -20.31
N LYS A 5 -21.11 -6.98 -19.24
CA LYS A 5 -20.74 -5.83 -18.39
C LYS A 5 -20.30 -6.35 -17.03
N TYR A 6 -19.25 -5.74 -16.47
CA TYR A 6 -18.68 -6.14 -15.18
C TYR A 6 -18.83 -4.97 -14.21
N VAL A 7 -19.35 -5.25 -13.02
CA VAL A 7 -19.35 -4.32 -11.89
C VAL A 7 -18.44 -4.85 -10.80
N GLU A 8 -17.62 -3.97 -10.24
CA GLU A 8 -16.83 -4.31 -9.07
C GLU A 8 -17.72 -4.24 -7.83
N VAL A 9 -17.64 -5.29 -7.01
CA VAL A 9 -18.36 -5.38 -5.74
C VAL A 9 -17.36 -5.64 -4.61
N ILE A 10 -17.61 -5.00 -3.47
CA ILE A 10 -16.80 -5.15 -2.26
C ILE A 10 -17.59 -6.03 -1.30
N TYR A 11 -17.11 -7.25 -1.07
CA TYR A 11 -17.63 -8.11 -0.01
C TYR A 11 -16.79 -7.95 1.26
N ASN A 12 -17.42 -7.50 2.35
CA ASN A 12 -16.80 -7.49 3.68
C ASN A 12 -17.12 -8.82 4.39
N PRO A 13 -16.15 -9.70 4.61
CA PRO A 13 -16.38 -11.02 5.22
C PRO A 13 -16.69 -10.95 6.71
N PHE A 14 -16.21 -9.92 7.42
CA PHE A 14 -16.44 -9.77 8.86
C PHE A 14 -17.90 -9.46 9.18
N VAL A 15 -18.49 -8.50 8.44
CA VAL A 15 -19.92 -8.15 8.60
C VAL A 15 -20.84 -8.88 7.63
N LYS A 16 -20.29 -9.70 6.72
CA LYS A 16 -21.02 -10.45 5.68
C LYS A 16 -21.92 -9.57 4.81
N LYS A 17 -21.41 -8.42 4.35
CA LYS A 17 -22.15 -7.46 3.50
C LYS A 17 -21.45 -7.25 2.17
N VAL A 18 -22.24 -7.23 1.10
CA VAL A 18 -21.81 -6.81 -0.25
C VAL A 18 -22.19 -5.35 -0.46
N ARG A 19 -21.28 -4.56 -1.02
CA ARG A 19 -21.51 -3.19 -1.49
C ARG A 19 -20.96 -3.06 -2.91
N GLY A 20 -21.46 -2.12 -3.68
CA GLY A 20 -20.90 -1.73 -4.97
C GLY A 20 -20.98 -0.22 -5.08
N ASP A 21 -20.02 0.38 -5.76
CA ASP A 21 -19.97 1.84 -5.95
C ASP A 21 -20.61 2.24 -7.28
N PHE A 22 -21.53 1.43 -7.80
CA PHE A 22 -22.13 1.62 -9.12
C PHE A 22 -23.64 1.75 -9.03
N GLU A 23 -24.17 2.77 -9.70
CA GLU A 23 -25.60 2.97 -9.94
C GLU A 23 -25.92 2.60 -11.39
N TRP A 24 -26.99 1.85 -11.59
CA TRP A 24 -27.49 1.54 -12.92
C TRP A 24 -28.37 2.68 -13.41
N ILE A 25 -28.05 3.26 -14.56
CA ILE A 25 -28.86 4.28 -15.23
C ILE A 25 -29.56 3.62 -16.42
N PRO A 26 -30.89 3.37 -16.33
CA PRO A 26 -31.64 2.67 -17.37
C PRO A 26 -31.59 3.35 -18.74
N GLU A 27 -31.52 4.68 -18.78
CA GLU A 27 -31.56 5.49 -20.01
C GLU A 27 -30.33 5.26 -20.88
N ASP A 28 -29.17 5.05 -20.24
CA ASP A 28 -27.90 4.80 -20.93
C ASP A 28 -27.58 3.30 -21.02
N GLU A 29 -28.42 2.48 -20.42
CA GLU A 29 -28.18 1.07 -20.14
C GLU A 29 -26.79 0.84 -19.52
N GLU A 30 -26.28 1.74 -18.66
CA GLU A 30 -24.89 1.74 -18.20
C GLU A 30 -24.77 1.91 -16.67
N PHE A 31 -23.68 1.38 -16.11
CA PHE A 31 -23.32 1.59 -14.71
C PHE A 31 -22.44 2.83 -14.56
N TYR A 32 -22.80 3.71 -13.64
CA TYR A 32 -22.04 4.90 -13.29
C TYR A 32 -21.50 4.80 -11.87
N LEU A 33 -20.30 5.32 -11.63
CA LEU A 33 -19.72 5.37 -10.29
C LEU A 33 -20.49 6.39 -9.42
N ILE A 34 -20.81 5.99 -8.20
CA ILE A 34 -21.38 6.89 -7.18
C ILE A 34 -20.22 7.71 -6.59
N ASP A 35 -20.32 9.04 -6.64
CA ASP A 35 -19.26 10.02 -6.31
C ASP A 35 -18.74 10.03 -4.85
N GLU A 36 -19.04 9.03 -4.01
CA GLU A 36 -18.48 8.88 -2.64
C GLU A 36 -16.94 8.68 -2.62
N LYS A 37 -16.28 8.67 -3.78
CA LYS A 37 -14.83 8.46 -3.95
C LYS A 37 -13.99 9.74 -4.02
N GLU A 38 -14.56 10.93 -4.23
CA GLU A 38 -13.74 12.15 -4.33
C GLU A 38 -13.02 12.48 -3.02
N GLU A 39 -13.68 12.32 -1.86
CA GLU A 39 -13.07 12.63 -0.55
C GLU A 39 -11.99 11.63 -0.09
N LYS A 40 -11.99 10.38 -0.56
CA LYS A 40 -10.98 9.36 -0.16
C LYS A 40 -9.71 9.37 -1.00
N LYS A 41 -9.76 9.93 -2.20
CA LYS A 41 -8.60 10.02 -3.11
C LYS A 41 -7.60 11.09 -2.68
N ASP A 42 -7.99 11.99 -1.79
CA ASP A 42 -7.25 13.22 -1.56
C ASP A 42 -5.89 13.04 -0.85
N ASN A 43 -5.54 11.84 -0.40
CA ASN A 43 -4.19 11.52 0.08
C ASN A 43 -3.76 10.08 -0.28
N ALA A 44 -4.38 9.43 -1.27
CA ALA A 44 -4.00 8.08 -1.67
C ALA A 44 -2.68 8.08 -2.46
N ALA A 45 -1.91 6.99 -2.36
CA ALA A 45 -0.70 6.79 -3.15
C ALA A 45 -1.02 6.46 -4.60
N ASP A 46 -0.27 7.03 -5.54
CA ASP A 46 -0.33 6.59 -6.94
C ASP A 46 0.47 5.29 -7.09
N LEU A 47 -0.24 4.17 -7.11
CA LEU A 47 0.37 2.84 -7.21
C LEU A 47 1.02 2.59 -8.58
N ILE A 48 0.61 3.30 -9.65
CA ILE A 48 1.24 3.16 -10.98
C ILE A 48 2.60 3.87 -10.94
N GLU A 49 2.65 5.12 -10.46
CA GLU A 49 3.91 5.88 -10.35
C GLU A 49 4.91 5.23 -9.40
N LEU A 50 4.44 4.65 -8.31
CA LEU A 50 5.26 3.85 -7.40
C LEU A 50 5.76 2.54 -8.02
N GLY A 51 5.29 2.18 -9.22
CA GLY A 51 5.59 0.92 -9.89
C GLY A 51 5.07 -0.29 -9.11
N ILE A 52 3.95 -0.14 -8.41
CA ILE A 52 3.29 -1.19 -7.62
C ILE A 52 2.22 -1.89 -8.46
N SER A 53 1.37 -1.14 -9.13
CA SER A 53 0.43 -1.68 -10.13
C SER A 53 1.04 -1.62 -11.53
N ASN A 54 0.46 -2.36 -12.47
CA ASN A 54 0.91 -2.45 -13.87
C ASN A 54 2.39 -2.83 -14.03
N GLN A 55 2.91 -3.63 -13.11
CA GLN A 55 4.29 -4.13 -13.17
C GLN A 55 4.49 -5.06 -14.37
N GLU A 56 5.67 -4.99 -15.01
CA GLU A 56 6.07 -5.95 -16.05
C GLU A 56 6.04 -7.39 -15.51
N GLN A 57 6.59 -7.61 -14.31
CA GLN A 57 6.64 -8.91 -13.66
C GLN A 57 5.58 -9.03 -12.55
N LYS A 58 4.40 -9.54 -12.91
CA LYS A 58 3.27 -9.69 -11.99
C LYS A 58 3.41 -10.89 -11.05
N PRO A 59 3.00 -10.82 -9.76
CA PRO A 59 2.92 -11.98 -8.88
C PRO A 59 2.02 -13.09 -9.42
N ALA A 60 2.48 -14.33 -9.23
CA ALA A 60 1.68 -15.52 -9.49
C ALA A 60 0.81 -15.84 -8.26
N LEU A 61 -0.23 -16.66 -8.42
CA LEU A 61 -1.12 -17.04 -7.32
C LEU A 61 -0.36 -17.57 -6.09
N GLY A 62 0.70 -18.37 -6.32
CA GLY A 62 1.55 -18.90 -5.27
C GLY A 62 2.25 -17.83 -4.42
N ASN A 63 2.58 -16.66 -4.99
CA ASN A 63 3.16 -15.54 -4.23
C ASN A 63 2.15 -14.96 -3.23
N PHE A 64 0.87 -14.89 -3.60
CA PHE A 64 -0.16 -14.43 -2.67
C PHE A 64 -0.39 -15.46 -1.56
N ILE A 65 -0.45 -16.74 -1.90
CA ILE A 65 -0.64 -17.82 -0.93
C ILE A 65 0.51 -17.86 0.07
N SER A 66 1.76 -17.75 -0.40
CA SER A 66 2.94 -17.79 0.49
C SER A 66 2.95 -16.64 1.48
N GLU A 67 2.63 -15.41 1.04
CA GLU A 67 2.57 -14.25 1.96
C GLU A 67 1.46 -14.41 3.01
N HIS A 68 0.27 -14.90 2.61
CA HIS A 68 -0.82 -15.11 3.57
C HIS A 68 -0.51 -16.21 4.57
N GLN A 69 0.02 -17.35 4.10
CA GLN A 69 0.40 -18.46 4.96
C GLN A 69 1.52 -18.04 5.92
N GLY A 70 2.46 -17.23 5.44
CA GLY A 70 3.57 -16.77 6.24
C GLY A 70 3.18 -15.93 7.47
N PHE A 71 2.03 -15.23 7.46
CA PHE A 71 1.53 -14.60 8.69
C PHE A 71 1.17 -15.62 9.76
N LEU A 72 0.58 -16.76 9.38
CA LEU A 72 0.24 -17.84 10.30
C LEU A 72 1.51 -18.54 10.79
N ASP A 73 2.43 -18.84 9.87
CA ASP A 73 3.68 -19.53 10.21
C ASP A 73 4.53 -18.70 11.18
N VAL A 74 4.66 -17.38 10.95
CA VAL A 74 5.41 -16.48 11.84
C VAL A 74 4.72 -16.34 13.20
N MET A 75 3.38 -16.32 13.23
CA MET A 75 2.61 -16.27 14.47
C MET A 75 2.87 -17.52 15.33
N GLU A 76 2.87 -18.70 14.71
CA GLU A 76 3.17 -19.97 15.37
C GLU A 76 4.63 -20.05 15.81
N GLU A 77 5.58 -19.78 14.92
CA GLU A 77 7.03 -19.86 15.19
C GLU A 77 7.44 -18.95 16.36
N LYS A 78 6.85 -17.76 16.45
CA LYS A 78 7.18 -16.76 17.47
C LYS A 78 6.22 -16.74 18.66
N ASN A 79 5.24 -17.65 18.69
CA ASN A 79 4.23 -17.74 19.72
C ASN A 79 3.54 -16.37 19.97
N LEU A 80 3.18 -15.68 18.89
CA LEU A 80 2.53 -14.37 18.91
C LEU A 80 1.05 -14.50 19.22
N LYS A 81 0.46 -13.45 19.81
CA LYS A 81 -1.00 -13.37 19.98
C LYS A 81 -1.67 -13.09 18.65
N GLU A 82 -2.95 -13.44 18.51
CA GLU A 82 -3.75 -13.12 17.30
C GLU A 82 -3.79 -11.62 16.98
N SER A 83 -3.58 -10.75 17.97
CA SER A 83 -3.49 -9.30 17.79
C SER A 83 -2.14 -8.83 17.23
N GLU A 84 -1.13 -9.68 17.19
CA GLU A 84 0.24 -9.35 16.80
C GLU A 84 0.57 -9.93 15.43
N ILE A 85 0.40 -9.12 14.38
CA ILE A 85 0.70 -9.52 13.01
C ILE A 85 2.08 -9.02 12.62
N VAL A 86 2.95 -9.94 12.21
CA VAL A 86 4.32 -9.64 11.78
C VAL A 86 4.53 -10.22 10.37
N PRO A 87 4.94 -9.40 9.38
CA PRO A 87 5.25 -9.90 8.05
C PRO A 87 6.38 -10.92 8.05
N VAL A 88 6.36 -11.80 7.05
CA VAL A 88 7.49 -12.69 6.74
C VAL A 88 8.75 -11.85 6.52
N ASN A 89 9.89 -12.33 7.01
CA ASN A 89 11.19 -11.68 6.82
C ASN A 89 11.28 -10.21 7.31
N VAL A 90 10.45 -9.81 8.28
CA VAL A 90 10.40 -8.42 8.79
C VAL A 90 11.77 -7.81 9.14
N LYS A 91 12.75 -8.63 9.56
CA LYS A 91 14.11 -8.15 9.86
C LYS A 91 14.83 -7.64 8.61
N GLU A 92 14.79 -8.39 7.52
CA GLU A 92 15.41 -8.00 6.24
C GLU A 92 14.63 -6.86 5.59
N ILE A 93 13.30 -6.88 5.67
CA ILE A 93 12.46 -5.75 5.20
C ILE A 93 12.84 -4.47 5.94
N ASN A 94 12.95 -4.51 7.28
CA ASN A 94 13.34 -3.36 8.07
C ASN A 94 14.75 -2.85 7.72
N LYS A 95 15.68 -3.75 7.40
CA LYS A 95 17.03 -3.39 6.93
C LYS A 95 16.97 -2.69 5.57
N ALA A 96 16.18 -3.23 4.63
CA ALA A 96 15.97 -2.63 3.31
C ALA A 96 15.33 -1.24 3.42
N ILE A 97 14.31 -1.08 4.26
CA ILE A 97 13.66 0.22 4.52
C ILE A 97 14.64 1.23 5.11
N ARG A 98 15.47 0.84 6.09
CA ARG A 98 16.51 1.73 6.66
C ARG A 98 17.52 2.17 5.61
N ALA A 99 17.95 1.25 4.74
CA ALA A 99 18.87 1.56 3.65
C ALA A 99 18.24 2.50 2.62
N PHE A 100 16.98 2.24 2.24
CA PHE A 100 16.20 3.10 1.36
C PHE A 100 16.07 4.51 1.95
N VAL A 101 15.54 4.66 3.17
CA VAL A 101 15.35 5.98 3.80
C VAL A 101 16.67 6.76 3.88
N LYS A 102 17.77 6.10 4.27
CA LYS A 102 19.09 6.74 4.36
C LYS A 102 19.63 7.22 3.01
N SER A 103 19.36 6.49 1.93
CA SER A 103 19.83 6.83 0.58
C SER A 103 18.94 7.86 -0.12
N THR A 104 17.63 7.83 0.15
CA THR A 104 16.64 8.72 -0.48
C THR A 104 16.57 10.09 0.19
N TYR A 105 16.65 10.17 1.53
CA TYR A 105 16.41 11.40 2.28
C TYR A 105 17.67 11.90 3.00
N GLY A 106 18.44 12.77 2.36
CA GLY A 106 19.74 13.26 2.89
C GLY A 106 19.65 14.10 4.19
N ASN A 107 18.46 14.60 4.52
CA ASN A 107 18.15 15.33 5.74
C ASN A 107 17.80 14.42 6.93
N VAL A 108 17.56 13.11 6.70
CA VAL A 108 17.28 12.14 7.76
C VAL A 108 18.58 11.68 8.43
N GLU A 109 18.65 11.78 9.75
CA GLU A 109 19.77 11.28 10.57
C GLU A 109 19.68 9.76 10.76
N TYR A 110 18.49 9.28 11.15
CA TYR A 110 18.22 7.86 11.33
C TYR A 110 16.72 7.56 11.31
N THR A 111 16.38 6.32 10.96
CA THR A 111 15.05 5.74 11.18
C THR A 111 14.98 5.21 12.61
N ARG A 112 14.02 5.65 13.43
CA ARG A 112 13.85 5.15 14.81
C ARG A 112 13.08 3.83 14.80
N ASN A 113 11.86 3.87 14.29
CA ASN A 113 10.94 2.74 14.29
C ASN A 113 10.38 2.50 12.89
N ILE A 114 10.00 1.25 12.60
CA ILE A 114 9.31 0.85 11.38
C ILE A 114 8.14 0.00 11.82
N ILE A 115 6.94 0.49 11.56
CA ILE A 115 5.68 -0.13 11.98
C ILE A 115 5.04 -0.71 10.74
N TRP A 116 4.73 -2.00 10.77
CA TRP A 116 3.92 -2.60 9.71
C TRP A 116 2.48 -2.08 9.83
N ASP A 117 1.93 -1.60 8.71
CA ASP A 117 0.59 -1.02 8.67
C ASP A 117 -0.40 -1.99 8.01
N SER A 118 -0.07 -2.47 6.81
CA SER A 118 -0.99 -3.31 6.05
C SER A 118 -0.28 -4.17 5.00
N TYR A 119 -1.00 -5.16 4.48
CA TYR A 119 -0.65 -5.91 3.28
C TYR A 119 -1.84 -5.89 2.34
N THR A 120 -1.60 -5.47 1.10
CA THR A 120 -2.64 -5.30 0.08
C THR A 120 -2.36 -6.25 -1.07
N SER A 121 -3.41 -6.92 -1.54
CA SER A 121 -3.37 -7.73 -2.75
C SER A 121 -4.46 -7.27 -3.71
N PHE A 122 -4.16 -7.31 -5.00
CA PHE A 122 -5.10 -7.04 -6.07
C PHE A 122 -4.95 -8.11 -7.14
N ILE A 123 -6.07 -8.69 -7.56
CA ILE A 123 -6.12 -9.71 -8.60
C ILE A 123 -7.33 -9.43 -9.48
N SER A 124 -7.06 -9.13 -10.75
CA SER A 124 -8.07 -9.00 -11.79
C SER A 124 -7.61 -9.68 -13.08
N PRO A 125 -8.48 -9.78 -14.10
CA PRO A 125 -8.06 -10.22 -15.44
C PRO A 125 -6.98 -9.33 -16.08
N PHE A 126 -6.91 -8.05 -15.69
CA PHE A 126 -6.04 -7.06 -16.31
C PHE A 126 -4.73 -6.87 -15.54
N ASP A 127 -4.77 -6.98 -14.21
CA ASP A 127 -3.60 -6.75 -13.39
C ASP A 127 -3.55 -7.60 -12.11
N LYS A 128 -2.34 -7.81 -11.61
CA LYS A 128 -2.07 -8.52 -10.37
C LYS A 128 -0.90 -7.85 -9.69
N TYR A 129 -1.07 -7.46 -8.44
CA TYR A 129 0.00 -6.89 -7.62
C TYR A 129 -0.26 -7.12 -6.15
N HIS A 130 0.81 -6.98 -5.36
CA HIS A 130 0.75 -6.98 -3.92
C HIS A 130 1.88 -6.14 -3.33
N HIS A 131 1.66 -5.61 -2.13
CA HIS A 131 2.67 -4.87 -1.40
C HIS A 131 2.32 -4.85 0.09
N HIS A 132 3.36 -4.75 0.91
CA HIS A 132 3.22 -4.32 2.29
C HIS A 132 3.34 -2.81 2.38
N LYS A 133 2.64 -2.22 3.34
CA LYS A 133 2.76 -0.83 3.71
C LYS A 133 3.32 -0.74 5.13
N PHE A 134 4.23 0.20 5.31
CA PHE A 134 4.88 0.48 6.59
C PHE A 134 4.86 1.97 6.86
N VAL A 135 4.87 2.32 8.14
CA VAL A 135 5.12 3.68 8.61
C VAL A 135 6.52 3.72 9.23
N ALA A 136 7.44 4.43 8.60
CA ALA A 136 8.78 4.65 9.12
C ALA A 136 8.82 5.96 9.91
N GLN A 137 9.16 5.86 11.19
CA GLN A 137 9.40 7.01 12.05
C GLN A 137 10.86 7.44 11.92
N VAL A 138 11.11 8.67 11.49
CA VAL A 138 12.45 9.18 11.18
C VAL A 138 12.81 10.41 12.02
N LYS A 139 14.11 10.56 12.30
CA LYS A 139 14.69 11.75 12.89
C LYS A 139 15.33 12.58 11.79
N VAL A 140 14.83 13.80 11.59
CA VAL A 140 15.40 14.78 10.66
C VAL A 140 16.40 15.67 11.41
N LYS A 141 17.48 16.07 10.73
CA LYS A 141 18.49 16.99 11.26
C LYS A 141 17.84 18.26 11.77
N GLU A 142 18.26 18.72 12.94
CA GLU A 142 17.82 19.99 13.58
C GLU A 142 16.33 20.06 13.96
N ILE A 143 15.48 19.14 13.48
CA ILE A 143 14.07 19.07 13.84
C ILE A 143 13.88 18.26 15.11
N LYS A 144 13.34 18.87 16.19
CA LYS A 144 13.18 18.19 17.49
C LYS A 144 12.24 16.99 17.42
N ARG A 145 11.13 17.11 16.69
CA ARG A 145 10.07 16.09 16.61
C ARG A 145 10.43 15.02 15.59
N LEU A 146 9.95 13.80 15.82
CA LEU A 146 10.05 12.73 14.83
C LEU A 146 9.01 12.95 13.74
N LYS A 147 9.37 12.52 12.54
CA LYS A 147 8.56 12.63 11.33
C LYS A 147 8.21 11.24 10.83
N TYR A 148 7.23 11.14 9.94
CA TYR A 148 6.69 9.86 9.49
C TYR A 148 6.68 9.77 7.98
N LEU A 149 7.05 8.59 7.48
CA LEU A 149 7.05 8.27 6.06
C LEU A 149 6.16 7.06 5.83
N GLU A 150 5.29 7.15 4.83
CA GLU A 150 4.64 5.96 4.28
C GLU A 150 5.60 5.27 3.31
N ILE A 151 5.85 3.98 3.55
CA ILE A 151 6.80 3.17 2.80
C ILE A 151 6.07 1.95 2.26
N PHE A 152 6.29 1.65 1.00
CA PHE A 152 5.78 0.46 0.32
C PHE A 152 6.90 -0.55 0.11
N TYR A 153 6.58 -1.83 0.29
CA TYR A 153 7.49 -2.93 0.04
C TYR A 153 6.81 -3.96 -0.85
N ASN A 154 7.36 -4.22 -2.03
CA ASN A 154 6.93 -5.31 -2.90
C ASN A 154 7.67 -6.59 -2.49
N PRO A 155 7.00 -7.61 -1.93
CA PRO A 155 7.67 -8.81 -1.45
C PRO A 155 8.17 -9.72 -2.59
N LYS A 156 7.59 -9.64 -3.79
CA LYS A 156 8.07 -10.39 -4.95
C LYS A 156 9.35 -9.82 -5.54
N ALA A 157 9.41 -8.49 -5.69
CA ALA A 157 10.57 -7.80 -6.25
C ALA A 157 11.60 -7.37 -5.19
N GLU A 158 11.27 -7.57 -3.91
CA GLU A 158 12.01 -7.08 -2.74
C GLU A 158 12.34 -5.57 -2.81
N LYS A 159 11.44 -4.80 -3.43
CA LYS A 159 11.65 -3.39 -3.74
C LYS A 159 10.96 -2.51 -2.71
N VAL A 160 11.70 -1.56 -2.15
CA VAL A 160 11.17 -0.50 -1.26
C VAL A 160 10.92 0.77 -2.08
N THR A 161 9.76 1.39 -1.93
CA THR A 161 9.41 2.68 -2.55
C THR A 161 8.63 3.58 -1.60
N SER A 162 8.61 4.87 -1.90
CA SER A 162 7.83 5.90 -1.20
C SER A 162 7.69 7.09 -2.15
N ASP A 163 6.56 7.75 -2.08
CA ASP A 163 6.21 8.97 -2.83
C ASP A 163 6.17 10.21 -1.91
N PHE A 164 6.66 10.06 -0.68
CA PHE A 164 6.82 11.18 0.24
C PHE A 164 8.06 11.98 -0.16
N VAL A 165 7.94 13.30 -0.12
CA VAL A 165 9.05 14.23 -0.30
C VAL A 165 9.14 15.15 0.91
N TRP A 166 10.34 15.64 1.19
CA TRP A 166 10.55 16.62 2.26
C TRP A 166 10.23 18.04 1.75
N ILE A 167 9.39 18.77 2.50
CA ILE A 167 9.09 20.17 2.26
C ILE A 167 9.75 21.01 3.36
N GLU A 168 10.84 21.70 3.01
CA GLU A 168 11.65 22.47 3.97
C GLU A 168 10.85 23.58 4.67
N SER A 169 9.95 24.27 3.97
CA SER A 169 9.14 25.36 4.55
C SER A 169 8.20 24.90 5.65
N ASP A 170 7.77 23.64 5.56
CA ASP A 170 6.76 23.05 6.43
C ASP A 170 7.39 22.12 7.46
N GLU A 171 8.70 21.88 7.32
CA GLU A 171 9.49 20.90 8.05
C GLU A 171 8.79 19.52 8.09
N GLU A 172 8.17 19.09 7.00
CA GLU A 172 7.34 17.88 6.98
C GLU A 172 7.46 17.09 5.67
N PHE A 173 7.15 15.78 5.76
CA PHE A 173 7.05 14.95 4.58
C PHE A 173 5.62 14.92 4.04
N PHE A 174 5.47 15.17 2.74
CA PHE A 174 4.18 15.13 2.06
C PHE A 174 4.27 14.34 0.77
N ARG A 175 3.13 13.79 0.36
CA ARG A 175 2.92 13.32 -1.00
C ARG A 175 2.63 14.53 -1.88
N LEU A 176 3.46 14.78 -2.89
CA LEU A 176 3.14 15.80 -3.89
C LEU A 176 1.99 15.28 -4.75
N LYS A 177 0.86 15.97 -4.74
CA LYS A 177 -0.16 15.75 -5.76
C LYS A 177 0.37 16.32 -7.07
N GLN A 178 0.38 15.51 -8.13
CA GLN A 178 0.35 16.11 -9.46
C GLN A 178 -0.97 16.87 -9.55
N THR A 179 -0.88 18.18 -9.63
CA THR A 179 -2.02 18.99 -10.08
C THR A 179 -2.04 18.80 -11.58
N ASP A 180 -3.12 18.21 -12.11
CA ASP A 180 -3.34 18.11 -13.55
C ASP A 180 -3.12 19.51 -14.16
N GLN A 181 -2.10 19.64 -15.02
CA GLN A 181 -1.89 20.81 -15.87
C GLN A 181 -2.74 20.70 -17.12
#